data_AF-A0A2V7WS65-F1
#
_entry.id   AF-A0A2V7WS65-F1
#
_cell.length_a   1.000
_cell.length_b   1.000
_cell.length_c   1.000
_cell.angle_alpha   90.00
_cell.angle_beta   90.00
_cell.angle_gamma   90.00
#
_symmetry.space_group_name_H-M   'P 1'
#
loop_
_entity.id
_entity.type
_entity.pdbx_description
1 polymer ?
#
loop_
_entity_poly.entity_id
_entity_poly.type
_entity_poly.pdbx_seq_one_letter_code
_entity_poly.pdbx_strand_id
1 'polypeptide(L)'
;MVRREGSVFIVAAAAAVLAAVPVTADPLDDAATTARQTLLARHGAAEEARIARGLDQVRRRWRAEDGNAAAFRAFVEQEFVPRGQPLDDTFARLEFALERIDGYFLSMERDLRQGQDLDRGPMLPIDARLAELIPDAHVRDDLFHTRIAFVVLLNFR
;
A
#
# COMPACT_ATOMS: atom_id res chain seq x y z
N MET A 1 -14.12 -34.65 -75.31
CA MET A 1 -13.03 -35.06 -74.40
C MET A 1 -12.45 -33.80 -73.73
N VAL A 2 -13.04 -33.43 -72.58
CA VAL A 2 -12.44 -32.81 -71.38
C VAL A 2 -11.67 -31.47 -71.47
N ARG A 3 -12.15 -30.48 -70.68
CA ARG A 3 -11.49 -29.29 -70.03
C ARG A 3 -12.07 -27.95 -70.48
N ARG A 4 -12.40 -26.98 -69.62
CA ARG A 4 -12.33 -26.84 -68.14
C ARG A 4 -13.19 -25.61 -67.80
N GLU A 5 -14.16 -25.75 -66.91
CA GLU A 5 -14.84 -24.58 -66.31
C GLU A 5 -13.86 -23.93 -65.33
N GLY A 6 -13.52 -22.67 -65.56
CA GLY A 6 -12.68 -21.88 -64.67
C GLY A 6 -13.53 -21.25 -63.58
N SER A 7 -13.62 -21.89 -62.42
CA SER A 7 -14.20 -21.29 -61.21
C SER A 7 -13.27 -20.18 -60.70
N VAL A 8 -13.73 -18.93 -60.77
CA VAL A 8 -13.08 -17.79 -60.12
C VAL A 8 -13.45 -17.83 -58.63
N PHE A 9 -12.50 -18.22 -57.77
CA PHE A 9 -12.63 -18.08 -56.33
C PHE A 9 -12.31 -16.63 -55.94
N ILE A 10 -13.35 -15.87 -55.56
CA ILE A 10 -13.19 -14.57 -54.91
C ILE A 10 -12.78 -14.83 -53.46
N VAL A 11 -11.52 -14.55 -53.11
CA VAL A 11 -11.06 -14.54 -51.72
C VAL A 11 -11.42 -13.18 -51.13
N ALA A 12 -12.46 -13.14 -50.30
CA ALA A 12 -12.79 -11.96 -49.49
C ALA A 12 -11.80 -11.87 -48.32
N ALA A 13 -10.93 -10.85 -48.33
CA ALA A 13 -10.08 -10.53 -47.20
C ALA A 13 -10.93 -9.86 -46.10
N ALA A 14 -11.18 -10.56 -45.00
CA ALA A 14 -11.80 -9.99 -43.82
C ALA A 14 -10.76 -9.15 -43.06
N ALA A 15 -10.87 -7.83 -43.14
CA ALA A 15 -10.12 -6.93 -42.29
C ALA A 15 -10.69 -6.97 -40.87
N ALA A 16 -9.96 -7.59 -39.94
CA ALA A 16 -10.30 -7.54 -38.52
C ALA A 16 -10.03 -6.13 -37.98
N VAL A 17 -11.08 -5.37 -37.71
CA VAL A 17 -10.99 -4.11 -36.96
C VAL A 17 -10.79 -4.49 -35.49
N LEU A 18 -9.57 -4.28 -34.97
CA LEU A 18 -9.35 -4.29 -33.52
C LEU A 18 -10.11 -3.09 -32.93
N ALA A 19 -11.25 -3.34 -32.30
CA ALA A 19 -11.89 -2.34 -31.45
C ALA A 19 -10.96 -2.08 -30.26
N ALA A 20 -10.48 -0.84 -30.11
CA ALA A 20 -9.78 -0.42 -28.91
C ALA A 20 -10.76 -0.53 -27.73
N VAL A 21 -10.46 -1.42 -26.78
CA VAL A 21 -11.18 -1.46 -25.50
C VAL A 21 -10.90 -0.12 -24.82
N PRO A 22 -11.91 0.70 -24.50
CA PRO A 22 -11.68 1.93 -23.79
C PRO A 22 -11.02 1.58 -22.46
N VAL A 23 -9.82 2.10 -22.21
CA VAL A 23 -9.20 2.06 -20.89
C VAL A 23 -10.09 2.90 -19.99
N THR A 24 -10.96 2.26 -19.23
CA THR A 24 -11.72 2.92 -18.17
C THR A 24 -10.71 3.37 -17.13
N ALA A 25 -10.61 4.68 -16.89
CA ALA A 25 -9.74 5.23 -15.85
C ALA A 25 -10.02 4.55 -14.51
N ASP A 26 -8.97 4.21 -13.76
CA ASP A 26 -9.13 3.69 -12.41
C ASP A 26 -9.78 4.78 -11.55
N PRO A 27 -10.91 4.53 -10.87
CA PRO A 27 -11.55 5.51 -9.99
C PRO A 27 -10.60 6.12 -8.94
N LEU A 28 -9.55 5.39 -8.54
CA LEU A 28 -8.52 5.92 -7.65
C LEU A 28 -7.59 6.94 -8.34
N ASP A 29 -7.33 6.81 -9.64
CA ASP A 29 -6.52 7.77 -10.41
C ASP A 29 -7.25 9.12 -10.53
N ASP A 30 -8.55 9.10 -10.78
CA ASP A 30 -9.40 10.30 -10.82
C ASP A 30 -9.47 10.98 -9.44
N ALA A 31 -9.64 10.17 -8.39
CA ALA A 31 -9.64 10.64 -7.01
C ALA A 31 -8.29 11.25 -6.61
N ALA A 32 -7.17 10.63 -7.00
CA ALA A 32 -5.82 11.14 -6.75
C ALA A 32 -5.56 12.45 -7.50
N THR A 33 -6.02 12.57 -8.75
CA THR A 33 -5.91 13.81 -9.53
C THR A 33 -6.66 14.95 -8.85
N THR A 34 -7.88 14.68 -8.39
CA THR A 34 -8.69 15.67 -7.67
C THR A 34 -8.06 16.05 -6.33
N ALA A 35 -7.62 15.07 -5.53
CA ALA A 35 -6.94 15.31 -4.26
C ALA A 35 -5.67 16.15 -4.44
N ARG A 36 -4.89 15.88 -5.49
CA ARG A 36 -3.67 16.65 -5.81
C ARG A 36 -3.99 18.13 -6.04
N GLN A 37 -5.03 18.43 -6.82
CA GLN A 37 -5.47 19.81 -7.06
C GLN A 37 -5.91 20.49 -5.76
N THR A 38 -6.70 19.79 -4.93
CA THR A 38 -7.14 20.29 -3.62
C THR A 38 -5.94 20.62 -2.71
N LEU A 39 -5.01 19.68 -2.56
CA LEU A 39 -3.84 19.83 -1.68
C LEU A 39 -2.89 20.92 -2.18
N LEU A 40 -2.67 21.03 -3.49
CA LEU A 40 -1.89 22.11 -4.10
C LEU A 40 -2.52 23.48 -3.84
N ALA A 41 -3.83 23.60 -3.95
CA ALA A 41 -4.54 24.84 -3.65
C ALA A 41 -4.43 25.21 -2.16
N ARG A 42 -4.40 24.23 -1.25
CA ARG A 42 -4.30 24.46 0.21
C ARG A 42 -2.88 24.76 0.68
N HIS A 43 -1.87 24.10 0.12
CA HIS A 43 -0.50 24.10 0.67
C HIS A 43 0.55 24.71 -0.27
N GLY A 44 0.19 25.01 -1.51
CA GLY A 44 1.04 25.68 -2.48
C GLY A 44 1.97 24.76 -3.28
N ALA A 45 2.57 25.33 -4.34
CA ALA A 45 3.39 24.59 -5.30
C ALA A 45 4.68 24.00 -4.71
N ALA A 46 5.18 24.53 -3.59
CA ALA A 46 6.37 24.00 -2.91
C ALA A 46 6.17 22.54 -2.41
N GLU A 47 4.92 22.13 -2.19
CA GLU A 47 4.56 20.77 -1.76
C GLU A 47 4.25 19.83 -2.92
N GLU A 48 4.24 20.31 -4.18
CA GLU A 48 3.79 19.54 -5.35
C GLU A 48 4.47 18.17 -5.48
N ALA A 49 5.79 18.18 -5.34
CA ALA A 49 6.58 16.97 -5.46
C ALA A 49 6.30 15.98 -4.32
N ARG A 50 5.98 16.44 -3.10
CA ARG A 50 5.61 15.58 -1.96
C ARG A 50 4.20 15.02 -2.12
N ILE A 51 3.24 15.88 -2.48
CA ILE A 51 1.84 15.51 -2.71
C ILE A 51 1.77 14.42 -3.79
N ALA A 52 2.35 14.66 -4.97
CA ALA A 52 2.29 13.70 -6.06
C ALA A 52 2.90 12.34 -5.67
N ARG A 53 4.01 12.40 -4.93
CA ARG A 53 4.76 11.24 -4.45
C ARG A 53 3.98 10.42 -3.42
N GLY A 54 3.40 11.07 -2.41
CA GLY A 54 2.64 10.41 -1.36
C GLY A 54 1.33 9.83 -1.88
N LEU A 55 0.62 10.57 -2.75
CA LEU A 55 -0.59 10.08 -3.39
C LEU A 55 -0.34 8.79 -4.19
N ASP A 56 0.74 8.73 -4.98
CA ASP A 56 1.07 7.51 -5.73
C ASP A 56 1.41 6.33 -4.79
N GLN A 57 2.10 6.59 -3.68
CA GLN A 57 2.44 5.55 -2.70
C GLN A 57 1.21 4.96 -2.02
N VAL A 58 0.31 5.81 -1.52
CA VAL A 58 -0.96 5.38 -0.91
C VAL A 58 -1.81 4.64 -1.93
N ARG A 59 -1.99 5.21 -3.13
CA ARG A 59 -2.81 4.62 -4.19
C ARG A 59 -2.38 3.20 -4.57
N ARG A 60 -1.06 2.95 -4.72
CA ARG A 60 -0.54 1.61 -5.05
C ARG A 60 -0.80 0.56 -3.97
N ARG A 61 -1.02 1.00 -2.72
CA ARG A 61 -1.17 0.13 -1.54
C ARG A 61 -2.62 0.04 -1.08
N TRP A 62 -3.48 0.95 -1.54
CA TRP A 62 -4.90 0.96 -1.24
C TRP A 62 -5.61 -0.25 -1.84
N ARG A 63 -6.38 -0.95 -1.01
CA ARG A 63 -7.15 -2.14 -1.35
C ARG A 63 -8.64 -1.89 -1.18
N ALA A 64 -9.46 -2.85 -1.60
CA ALA A 64 -10.91 -2.76 -1.49
C ALA A 64 -11.38 -2.65 -0.02
N GLU A 65 -10.68 -3.31 0.91
CA GLU A 65 -10.92 -3.23 2.36
C GLU A 65 -10.61 -1.84 2.96
N ASP A 66 -9.73 -1.07 2.32
CA ASP A 66 -9.41 0.30 2.74
C ASP A 66 -10.50 1.30 2.33
N GLY A 67 -11.44 0.88 1.48
CA GLY A 67 -12.59 1.68 1.05
C GLY A 67 -12.51 2.12 -0.41
N ASN A 68 -13.56 2.79 -0.86
CA ASN A 68 -13.69 3.23 -2.25
C ASN A 68 -12.88 4.50 -2.56
N ALA A 69 -12.97 4.99 -3.80
CA ALA A 69 -12.27 6.19 -4.25
C ALA A 69 -12.60 7.46 -3.44
N ALA A 70 -13.83 7.58 -2.92
CA ALA A 70 -14.19 8.71 -2.06
C ALA A 70 -13.51 8.61 -0.69
N ALA A 71 -13.43 7.42 -0.10
CA ALA A 71 -12.70 7.19 1.14
C ALA A 71 -11.19 7.44 0.98
N PHE A 72 -10.59 6.98 -0.13
CA PHE A 72 -9.20 7.29 -0.48
C PHE A 72 -8.96 8.80 -0.54
N ARG A 73 -9.78 9.54 -1.31
CA ARG A 73 -9.66 10.99 -1.44
C ARG A 73 -9.79 11.69 -0.09
N ALA A 74 -10.81 11.34 0.70
CA ALA A 74 -11.04 11.95 2.01
C ALA A 74 -9.83 11.73 2.93
N PHE A 75 -9.30 10.51 2.95
CA PHE A 75 -8.11 10.17 3.74
C PHE A 75 -6.90 11.04 3.34
N VAL A 76 -6.53 11.06 2.06
CA VAL A 76 -5.31 11.79 1.64
C VAL A 76 -5.44 13.30 1.77
N GLU A 77 -6.65 13.86 1.61
CA GLU A 77 -6.89 15.28 1.82
C GLU A 77 -6.88 15.69 3.30
N GLN A 78 -7.21 14.76 4.20
CA GLN A 78 -7.23 14.95 5.66
C GLN A 78 -5.84 14.75 6.28
N GLU A 79 -5.12 13.70 5.87
CA GLU A 79 -3.91 13.23 6.54
C GLU A 79 -2.62 13.76 5.92
N PHE A 80 -2.69 14.54 4.83
CA PHE A 80 -1.50 15.20 4.29
C PHE A 80 -1.07 16.35 5.20
N VAL A 81 0.21 16.34 5.59
CA VAL A 81 0.83 17.35 6.44
C VAL A 81 1.88 18.11 5.61
N PRO A 82 1.68 19.43 5.37
CA PRO A 82 2.67 20.26 4.68
C PRO A 82 3.95 20.40 5.52
N ARG A 83 5.07 20.76 4.89
CA ARG A 83 6.32 20.99 5.63
C ARG A 83 6.17 22.06 6.73
N GLY A 84 6.87 21.85 7.83
CA GLY A 84 6.89 22.72 9.00
C GLY A 84 6.73 21.93 10.29
N GLN A 85 6.59 22.65 11.41
CA GLN A 85 6.53 22.05 12.75
C GLN A 85 5.53 20.88 12.89
N PRO A 86 4.31 20.92 12.31
CA PRO A 86 3.38 19.80 12.45
C PRO A 86 3.90 18.51 11.82
N LEU A 87 4.64 18.58 10.71
CA LEU A 87 5.24 17.41 10.07
C LEU A 87 6.33 16.80 10.96
N ASP A 88 7.15 17.64 11.58
CA ASP A 88 8.21 17.23 12.50
C ASP A 88 7.63 16.61 13.77
N ASP A 89 6.56 17.18 14.31
CA ASP A 89 5.84 16.62 15.47
C ASP A 89 5.19 15.27 15.13
N THR A 90 4.62 15.12 13.94
CA THR A 90 4.10 13.83 13.46
C THR A 90 5.24 12.81 13.34
N PHE A 91 6.38 13.20 12.79
CA PHE A 91 7.54 12.33 12.69
C PHE A 91 8.00 11.84 14.07
N ALA A 92 8.21 12.76 15.02
CA ALA A 92 8.68 12.42 16.36
C ALA A 92 7.74 11.45 17.11
N ARG A 93 6.42 11.62 16.94
CA ARG A 93 5.42 10.71 17.55
C ARG A 93 5.42 9.33 16.90
N LEU A 94 5.57 9.27 15.57
CA LEU A 94 5.67 8.00 14.85
C LEU A 94 6.97 7.27 15.20
N GLU A 95 8.10 7.97 15.19
CA GLU A 95 9.40 7.44 15.58
C GLU A 95 9.36 6.86 16.99
N PHE A 96 8.90 7.65 17.98
CA PHE A 96 8.75 7.16 19.35
C PHE A 96 7.86 5.92 19.42
N ALA A 97 6.68 5.95 18.81
CA ALA A 97 5.74 4.83 18.88
C ALA A 97 6.32 3.55 18.26
N LEU A 98 6.89 3.65 17.05
CA LEU A 98 7.43 2.50 16.32
C LEU A 98 8.68 1.93 17.02
N GLU A 99 9.58 2.77 17.52
CA GLU A 99 10.73 2.31 18.30
C GLU A 99 10.31 1.56 19.57
N ARG A 100 9.28 2.05 20.27
CA ARG A 100 8.73 1.34 21.44
C ARG A 100 8.11 0.00 21.06
N ILE A 101 7.30 -0.04 20.01
CA ILE A 101 6.64 -1.26 19.53
C ILE A 101 7.68 -2.33 19.19
N ASP A 102 8.68 -1.98 18.38
CA ASP A 102 9.74 -2.90 17.96
C ASP A 102 10.55 -3.40 19.15
N GLY A 103 10.92 -2.49 20.07
CA GLY A 103 11.65 -2.86 21.29
C GLY A 103 10.85 -3.79 22.21
N TYR A 104 9.53 -3.59 22.33
CA TYR A 104 8.68 -4.48 23.12
C TYR A 104 8.51 -5.84 22.48
N PHE A 105 8.35 -5.93 21.16
CA PHE A 105 8.29 -7.23 20.47
C PHE A 105 9.59 -8.00 20.62
N LEU A 106 10.74 -7.35 20.46
CA LEU A 106 12.05 -7.99 20.67
C LEU A 106 12.20 -8.49 22.10
N SER A 107 11.81 -7.68 23.10
CA SER A 107 11.85 -8.11 24.50
C SER A 107 10.94 -9.31 24.74
N MET A 108 9.72 -9.28 24.19
CA MET A 108 8.75 -10.35 24.34
C MET A 108 9.24 -11.65 23.69
N GLU A 109 9.77 -11.59 22.47
CA GLU A 109 10.35 -12.75 21.79
C GLU A 109 11.48 -13.37 22.60
N ARG A 110 12.43 -12.55 23.09
CA ARG A 110 13.51 -13.03 23.95
C ARG A 110 12.96 -13.73 25.19
N ASP A 111 11.94 -13.16 25.82
CA ASP A 111 11.36 -13.67 27.05
C ASP A 111 10.61 -15.00 26.83
N LEU A 112 9.90 -15.13 25.71
CA LEU A 112 9.23 -16.37 25.28
C LEU A 112 10.21 -17.52 25.03
N ARG A 113 11.42 -17.20 24.53
CA ARG A 113 12.43 -18.20 24.16
C ARG A 113 13.36 -18.61 25.29
N GLN A 114 13.25 -18.01 26.48
CA GLN A 114 14.20 -18.24 27.59
C GLN A 114 14.31 -19.71 28.00
N GLY A 115 13.23 -20.49 27.93
CA GLY A 115 13.25 -21.91 28.28
C GLY A 115 14.05 -22.78 27.30
N GLN A 116 14.15 -22.34 26.04
CA GLN A 116 14.89 -23.02 24.99
C GLN A 116 16.33 -22.49 24.87
N ASP A 117 16.50 -21.18 24.95
CA ASP A 117 17.74 -20.51 24.55
C ASP A 117 18.70 -20.28 25.74
N LEU A 118 18.24 -20.43 26.99
CA LEU A 118 19.06 -20.23 28.20
C LEU A 118 19.17 -21.52 29.04
N ASP A 119 20.30 -21.71 29.70
CA ASP A 119 20.49 -22.80 30.66
C ASP A 119 19.81 -22.49 32.01
N ARG A 120 18.52 -22.83 32.10
CA ARG A 120 17.67 -22.56 33.28
C ARG A 120 17.19 -23.84 33.97
N GLY A 121 17.85 -24.95 33.68
CA GLY A 121 17.44 -26.29 34.09
C GLY A 121 16.94 -27.13 32.92
N PRO A 122 16.30 -28.28 33.20
CA PRO A 122 15.81 -29.17 32.15
C PRO A 122 14.76 -28.48 31.27
N MET A 123 14.91 -28.60 29.95
CA MET A 123 13.91 -28.10 29.00
C MET A 123 12.57 -28.82 29.19
N LEU A 124 11.50 -28.03 29.31
CA LEU A 124 10.12 -28.50 29.43
C LEU A 124 9.50 -28.69 28.04
N PRO A 125 8.50 -29.59 27.87
CA PRO A 125 7.82 -29.77 26.59
C PRO A 125 7.16 -28.51 26.03
N ILE A 126 6.82 -27.54 26.88
CA ILE A 126 6.19 -26.28 26.49
C ILE A 126 7.20 -25.28 25.88
N ASP A 127 8.50 -25.40 26.18
CA ASP A 127 9.50 -24.38 25.83
C ASP A 127 9.65 -24.22 24.31
N ALA A 128 9.66 -25.34 23.57
CA ALA A 128 9.66 -25.30 22.11
C ALA A 128 8.42 -24.61 21.53
N ARG A 129 7.25 -24.79 22.16
CA ARG A 129 5.99 -24.14 21.73
C ARG A 129 5.97 -22.64 22.01
N LEU A 130 6.54 -22.23 23.15
CA LEU A 130 6.71 -20.81 23.45
C LEU A 130 7.70 -20.16 22.48
N ALA A 131 8.77 -20.86 22.11
CA ALA A 131 9.76 -20.37 21.15
C ALA A 131 9.25 -20.29 19.70
N GLU A 132 8.13 -20.96 19.37
CA GLU A 132 7.43 -20.87 18.07
C GLU A 132 6.54 -19.63 17.95
N LEU A 133 6.18 -18.97 19.06
CA LEU A 133 5.30 -17.80 19.03
C LEU A 133 6.06 -16.59 18.47
N ILE A 134 5.53 -15.99 17.40
CA ILE A 134 6.05 -14.76 16.76
C ILE A 134 5.10 -13.61 17.12
N PRO A 135 5.42 -12.76 18.12
CA PRO A 135 4.48 -11.76 18.62
C PRO A 135 4.08 -10.65 17.63
N ASP A 136 4.96 -10.34 16.68
CA ASP A 136 4.81 -9.25 15.72
C ASP A 136 4.27 -9.72 14.36
N ALA A 137 3.86 -10.99 14.22
CA ALA A 137 3.53 -11.63 12.95
C ALA A 137 2.51 -10.85 12.08
N HIS A 138 1.62 -10.08 12.70
CA HIS A 138 0.56 -9.31 12.01
C HIS A 138 0.72 -7.78 12.15
N VAL A 139 1.79 -7.27 12.79
CA VAL A 139 1.91 -5.83 13.07
C VAL A 139 1.81 -4.98 11.81
N ARG A 140 2.36 -5.46 10.69
CA ARG A 140 2.29 -4.75 9.41
C ARG A 140 0.85 -4.61 8.90
N ASP A 141 0.06 -5.67 9.01
CA ASP A 141 -1.33 -5.66 8.56
C ASP A 141 -2.16 -4.73 9.46
N ASP A 142 -1.92 -4.77 10.77
CA ASP A 142 -2.54 -3.85 11.73
C ASP A 142 -2.20 -2.37 11.43
N LEU A 143 -0.96 -2.07 11.02
CA LEU A 143 -0.55 -0.71 10.62
C LEU A 143 -1.28 -0.22 9.36
N PHE A 144 -1.62 -1.11 8.42
CA PHE A 144 -2.46 -0.76 7.27
C PHE A 144 -3.93 -0.61 7.66
N HIS A 145 -4.47 -1.55 8.44
CA HIS A 145 -5.85 -1.53 8.92
C HIS A 145 -6.16 -0.25 9.72
N THR A 146 -5.25 0.17 10.59
CA THR A 146 -5.35 1.40 11.40
C THR A 146 -4.95 2.68 10.64
N ARG A 147 -4.55 2.56 9.37
CA ARG A 147 -4.09 3.63 8.47
C ARG A 147 -2.78 4.33 8.82
N ILE A 148 -2.08 3.91 9.87
CA ILE A 148 -0.78 4.45 10.25
C ILE A 148 0.22 4.31 9.09
N ALA A 149 0.27 3.14 8.44
CA ALA A 149 1.15 2.91 7.30
C ALA A 149 0.84 3.86 6.12
N PHE A 150 -0.44 4.21 5.90
CA PHE A 150 -0.80 5.16 4.85
C PHE A 150 -0.42 6.59 5.19
N VAL A 151 -0.51 7.00 6.47
CA VAL A 151 0.00 8.30 6.93
C VAL A 151 1.51 8.39 6.67
N VAL A 152 2.25 7.30 6.96
CA VAL A 152 3.68 7.21 6.67
C VAL A 152 3.94 7.36 5.17
N LEU A 153 3.29 6.53 4.33
CA LEU A 153 3.46 6.56 2.88
C LEU A 153 3.08 7.91 2.25
N LEU A 154 2.09 8.61 2.81
CA LEU A 154 1.62 9.89 2.28
C LEU A 154 2.62 11.02 2.55
N ASN A 155 3.22 11.03 3.74
CA ASN A 155 3.94 12.20 4.26
C ASN A 155 5.46 12.04 4.27
N PHE A 156 5.94 10.81 4.40
CA PHE A 156 7.34 10.48 4.62
C PHE A 156 7.80 9.53 3.53
N ARG A 157 9.01 9.79 3.01
CA ARG A 157 9.62 9.04 1.92
C ARG A 157 11.08 8.80 2.24
#